data_AF-A0A2D5XD48-F1
#
_entry.id   AF-A0A2D5XD48-F1
#
_cell.length_a   1.000
_cell.length_b   1.000
_cell.length_c   1.000
_cell.angle_alpha   90.00
_cell.angle_beta   90.00
_cell.angle_gamma   90.00
#
_symmetry.space_group_name_H-M   'P 1'
#
loop_
_entity.id
_entity.type
_entity.pdbx_description
1 polymer ?
#
loop_
_entity_poly.entity_id
_entity_poly.type
_entity_poly.pdbx_seq_one_letter_code
_entity_poly.pdbx_strand_id
1 'polypeptide(L)' 'MIIGINIYWGDFMAEEKKAEEKIPGKEVGKVTHYYTNIGVAVVELTGALKVGDKIRIKGATSDFEQTVDSMQIV' A
#
# COMPACT_ATOMS: atom_id res chain seq x y z
N MET A 1 13.62 -37.12 -24.73
CA MET A 1 14.41 -36.43 -23.68
C MET A 1 14.36 -34.95 -24.02
N ILE A 2 13.50 -34.19 -23.35
CA ILE A 2 13.30 -32.76 -23.62
C ILE A 2 14.15 -32.00 -22.60
N ILE A 3 15.14 -31.25 -23.09
CA ILE A 3 15.98 -30.35 -22.29
C ILE A 3 15.32 -28.98 -22.37
N GLY A 4 14.59 -28.60 -21.31
CA GLY A 4 14.00 -27.28 -21.17
C GLY A 4 15.08 -26.27 -20.79
N ILE A 5 15.26 -25.23 -21.61
CA ILE A 5 16.05 -24.05 -21.26
C ILE A 5 15.15 -23.16 -20.40
N ASN A 6 15.50 -22.99 -19.12
CA ASN A 6 14.87 -21.99 -18.26
C ASN A 6 15.57 -20.66 -18.50
N ILE A 7 14.89 -19.76 -19.22
CA ILE A 7 15.37 -18.40 -19.45
C ILE A 7 14.94 -17.61 -18.21
N TYR A 8 15.89 -17.27 -17.35
CA TYR A 8 15.63 -16.33 -16.27
C TYR A 8 15.30 -14.98 -16.91
N TRP A 9 14.02 -14.62 -16.92
CA TRP A 9 13.50 -13.35 -17.42
C TRP A 9 13.83 -12.18 -16.47
N GLY A 10 14.98 -12.26 -15.79
CA GLY A 10 15.42 -11.34 -14.73
C GLY A 10 16.45 -10.30 -15.19
N ASP A 11 17.02 -10.44 -16.38
CA ASP A 11 18.16 -9.61 -16.81
C ASP A 11 17.80 -8.45 -17.75
N PHE A 12 16.51 -8.22 -18.06
CA PHE A 12 16.15 -7.23 -19.10
C PHE A 12 15.27 -6.05 -18.69
N MET A 13 14.81 -5.92 -17.45
CA MET A 13 14.05 -4.74 -17.05
C MET A 13 14.42 -4.31 -15.62
N ALA A 14 15.67 -3.88 -15.44
CA ALA A 14 15.98 -2.91 -14.39
C ALA A 14 15.37 -1.57 -14.81
N GLU A 15 14.05 -1.51 -14.81
CA GLU A 15 13.33 -0.25 -14.90
C GLU A 15 13.51 0.41 -13.54
N GLU A 16 14.34 1.46 -13.52
CA GLU A 16 14.55 2.31 -12.36
C GLU A 16 13.18 2.79 -11.85
N LYS A 17 12.62 2.09 -10.87
CA LYS A 17 11.50 2.62 -10.12
C LYS A 17 12.03 3.75 -9.26
N LYS A 18 11.95 4.95 -9.84
CA LYS A 18 11.97 6.25 -9.20
C LYS A 18 11.38 6.11 -7.80
N ALA A 19 12.22 6.29 -6.78
CA ALA A 19 11.78 6.47 -5.41
C ALA A 19 10.90 7.71 -5.40
N GLU A 20 9.60 7.50 -5.43
CA GLU A 20 8.63 8.56 -5.24
C GLU A 20 8.89 9.12 -3.85
N GLU A 21 9.32 10.38 -3.80
CA GLU A 21 9.52 11.12 -2.57
C GLU A 21 8.18 11.14 -1.83
N LYS A 22 8.02 10.20 -0.90
CA LYS A 22 6.83 10.12 -0.06
C LYS A 22 6.92 11.27 0.94
N ILE A 23 6.39 12.41 0.53
CA ILE A 23 6.33 13.63 1.31
C ILE A 23 5.72 13.27 2.68
N PRO A 24 6.48 13.40 3.79
CA PRO A 24 5.99 13.04 5.11
C PRO A 24 4.88 14.01 5.51
N GLY A 25 3.62 13.63 5.24
CA GLY A 25 2.45 14.44 5.55
C GLY A 25 1.45 14.62 4.42
N LYS A 26 1.62 13.99 3.25
CA LYS A 26 0.57 14.00 2.22
C LYS A 26 -0.63 13.19 2.72
N GLU A 27 -1.77 13.85 2.91
CA GLU A 27 -3.04 13.15 3.15
C GLU A 27 -3.33 12.22 1.97
N VAL A 28 -3.38 10.92 2.27
CA VAL A 28 -3.67 9.87 1.27
C VAL A 28 -5.18 9.60 1.16
N GLY A 29 -5.95 10.03 2.15
CA GLY A 29 -7.40 9.82 2.20
C GLY A 29 -7.99 10.09 3.57
N LYS A 30 -9.31 9.94 3.68
CA LYS A 30 -10.09 10.13 4.91
C LYS A 30 -10.82 8.85 5.28
N VAL A 31 -10.74 8.45 6.54
CA VAL A 31 -11.54 7.33 7.06
C VAL A 31 -13.01 7.76 7.12
N THR A 32 -13.88 7.05 6.40
CA THR A 32 -15.32 7.32 6.40
C THR A 32 -16.05 6.44 7.40
N HIS A 33 -15.64 5.18 7.55
CA HIS A 33 -16.21 4.23 8.51
C HIS A 33 -15.12 3.36 9.13
N TYR A 34 -15.32 2.95 10.37
CA TYR A 34 -14.45 2.00 11.06
C TYR A 34 -15.27 0.89 11.71
N TYR A 35 -15.02 -0.35 11.33
CA TYR A 35 -15.65 -1.54 11.88
C TYR A 35 -14.79 -2.12 12.99
N THR A 36 -15.02 -1.66 14.23
CA THR A 36 -14.25 -2.08 15.42
C THR A 36 -14.26 -3.60 15.64
N ASN A 37 -15.37 -4.28 15.32
CA ASN A 37 -15.53 -5.73 15.55
C ASN A 37 -14.57 -6.58 14.71
N ILE A 38 -14.12 -6.08 13.56
CA ILE A 38 -13.24 -6.79 12.62
C ILE A 38 -11.94 -6.03 12.34
N GLY A 39 -11.75 -4.85 12.95
CA GLY A 39 -10.56 -4.03 12.76
C GLY A 39 -10.39 -3.47 11.35
N VAL A 40 -11.48 -3.29 10.60
CA VAL A 40 -11.44 -2.83 9.20
C VAL A 40 -11.87 -1.36 9.11
N ALA A 41 -11.05 -0.53 8.47
CA ALA A 41 -11.37 0.85 8.17
C ALA A 41 -11.77 0.98 6.68
N VAL A 42 -12.87 1.68 6.42
CA VAL A 42 -13.22 2.17 5.08
C VAL A 42 -12.60 3.55 4.92
N VAL A 43 -11.75 3.68 3.90
CA VAL A 43 -11.00 4.91 3.64
C VAL A 43 -11.34 5.39 2.24
N GLU A 44 -11.76 6.65 2.13
CA GLU A 44 -11.87 7.34 0.86
C GLU A 44 -10.48 7.86 0.49
N LEU A 45 -9.82 7.17 -0.45
CA LEU A 45 -8.48 7.52 -0.91
C LEU A 45 -8.57 8.64 -1.94
N THR A 46 -7.83 9.72 -1.68
CA THR A 46 -7.66 10.85 -2.62
C THR A 46 -6.29 10.83 -3.28
N GLY A 47 -5.37 10.01 -2.77
CA GLY A 47 -4.03 9.80 -3.29
C GLY A 47 -3.74 8.34 -3.62
N ALA A 48 -2.54 8.10 -4.15
CA ALA A 48 -2.05 6.75 -4.38
C ALA A 48 -1.65 6.11 -3.04
N LEU A 49 -2.18 4.91 -2.78
CA LEU A 49 -1.80 4.05 -1.66
C LEU A 49 -1.46 2.67 -2.21
N LYS A 50 -0.34 2.09 -1.79
CA LYS A 50 0.07 0.74 -2.19
C LYS A 50 0.13 -0.19 -0.98
N VAL A 51 -0.06 -1.48 -1.26
CA VAL A 51 0.21 -2.54 -0.27
C VAL A 51 1.70 -2.49 0.10
N GLY A 52 2.00 -2.56 1.40
CA GLY A 52 3.34 -2.37 1.95
C GLY A 52 3.65 -0.93 2.39
N ASP A 53 2.81 0.05 2.05
CA ASP A 53 3.01 1.41 2.54
C ASP A 53 2.70 1.51 4.04
N LYS A 54 3.57 2.23 4.77
CA LYS A 54 3.28 2.64 6.14
C LYS A 54 2.38 3.87 6.14
N ILE A 55 1.19 3.77 6.74
CA ILE A 55 0.25 4.87 6.91
C ILE A 55 0.16 5.25 8.38
N ARG A 56 -0.18 6.51 8.64
CA ARG A 56 -0.48 7.01 9.97
C ARG A 56 -1.93 7.46 10.01
N ILE A 57 -2.70 6.85 10.87
CA ILE A 57 -4.11 7.17 11.07
C ILE A 57 -4.20 8.09 12.27
N LYS A 58 -4.56 9.35 12.03
CA LYS A 58 -4.86 10.35 13.06
C LYS A 58 -6.37 10.60 13.09
N GLY A 59 -6.99 10.20 14.18
CA GLY A 59 -8.37 10.54 14.54
C GLY A 59 -8.40 11.48 15.76
N ALA A 60 -9.61 11.79 16.23
CA ALA A 60 -9.80 12.67 17.39
C ALA A 60 -9.21 12.10 18.69
N THR A 61 -9.22 10.77 18.84
CA THR A 61 -8.78 10.07 20.06
C THR A 61 -7.72 9.00 19.81
N SER A 62 -7.34 8.79 18.55
CA SER A 62 -6.47 7.68 18.15
C SER A 62 -5.40 8.19 17.20
N ASP A 63 -4.15 7.90 17.50
CA ASP A 63 -3.01 8.17 16.63
C ASP A 63 -2.15 6.92 16.61
N PHE A 64 -2.12 6.22 15.48
CA PHE A 64 -1.30 5.03 15.32
C PHE A 64 -0.80 4.90 13.89
N GLU A 65 0.33 4.19 13.76
CA GLU A 65 0.90 3.83 12.49
C GLU A 65 0.56 2.39 12.17
N GLN A 66 0.16 2.13 10.93
CA GLN A 66 -0.18 0.80 10.45
C GLN A 66 0.47 0.59 9.08
N THR A 67 0.99 -0.61 8.84
CA THR A 67 1.43 -1.02 7.50
C THR A 67 0.24 -1.62 6.77
N VAL A 68 0.07 -1.28 5.49
CA VAL A 68 -0.99 -1.85 4.67
C VAL A 68 -0.61 -3.28 4.26
N ASP A 69 -1.14 -4.28 4.96
CA ASP A 69 -0.88 -5.70 4.65
C ASP A 69 -1.70 -6.20 3.45
N SER A 70 -2.91 -5.68 3.26
CA SER A 70 -3.81 -6.04 2.16
C SER A 70 -4.78 -4.90 1.86
N MET A 71 -5.17 -4.76 0.59
CA MET A 71 -6.15 -3.78 0.13
C MET A 71 -7.21 -4.49 -0.71
N GLN A 72 -8.47 -4.24 -0.38
CA GLN A 72 -9.60 -4.74 -1.16
C GLN A 72 -10.29 -3.55 -1.83
N ILE A 73 -10.39 -3.59 -3.15
CA ILE A 73 -11.15 -2.64 -3.94
C ILE A 73 -12.53 -3.26 -4.16
N VAL A 74 -13.58 -2.55 -3.76
CA VAL A 74 -14.99 -2.93 -3.94
C VAL A 74 -15.66 -2.04 -4.96
#